data_AF-A0A817MJY4-F1
#
_entry.id   AF-A0A817MJY4-F1
#
_cell.length_a   1.000
_cell.length_b   1.000
_cell.length_c   1.000
_cell.angle_alpha   90.00
_cell.angle_beta   90.00
_cell.angle_gamma   90.00
#
_symmetry.space_group_name_H-M   'P 1'
#
loop_
_entity.id
_entity.type
_entity.pdbx_description
1 polymer ?
#
loop_
_entity_poly.entity_id
_entity_poly.type
_entity_poly.pdbx_seq_one_letter_code
_entity_poly.pdbx_strand_id
1 'polypeptide(L)'
;MGTDEAFSTFDWGQKILPQEYRESQKKYFGKKGMSIFIGSFVWKNDSLISLATDSAVATSSTYTFSTQSYIVALTNAAQTEIDTLSAGELILKQFRADYPHIKKLHKRTDNASNFSSHGTPEAEKVICERLDIDLITRDYSEVQKGRDICDRVCGVAKNRMRSWIATGNDLLNAHDIKEGMEYAGGIKNLKIAVAEVIPGADLYLLYEIIFKMNSVETSSIITHEQLEVSSDDEL
;
A
#
# COMPACT_ATOMS: atom_id res chain seq x y z
N MET A 1 17.58 6.57 11.55
CA MET A 1 16.28 5.90 11.74
C MET A 1 16.15 5.47 13.18
N GLY A 2 15.31 6.18 13.92
CA GLY A 2 14.82 5.81 15.25
C GLY A 2 13.96 4.55 15.20
N THR A 3 13.55 4.06 16.37
CA THR A 3 12.66 2.89 16.51
C THR A 3 11.18 3.24 16.27
N ASP A 4 10.85 4.53 16.23
CA ASP A 4 9.56 5.12 15.89
C ASP A 4 9.49 5.59 14.43
N GLU A 5 10.50 5.28 13.62
CA GLU A 5 10.64 5.75 12.25
C GLU A 5 10.60 4.58 11.26
N ALA A 6 9.92 4.76 10.13
CA ALA A 6 9.91 3.79 9.04
C ALA A 6 10.33 4.44 7.72
N PHE A 7 11.03 3.66 6.90
CA PHE A 7 11.25 3.96 5.49
C PHE A 7 10.21 3.21 4.66
N SER A 8 9.57 3.91 3.73
CA SER A 8 8.55 3.33 2.86
C SER A 8 8.89 3.56 1.39
N THR A 9 8.54 2.58 0.56
CA THR A 9 8.56 2.75 -0.90
C THR A 9 7.21 2.38 -1.47
N PHE A 10 6.70 3.24 -2.33
CA PHE A 10 5.41 3.09 -3.00
C PHE A 10 5.61 3.03 -4.50
N ASP A 11 4.85 2.15 -5.15
CA ASP A 11 4.96 1.93 -6.59
C ASP A 11 3.66 1.36 -7.17
N TRP A 12 3.47 1.58 -8.46
CA TRP A 12 2.49 0.86 -9.25
C TRP A 12 3.10 -0.42 -9.81
N GLY A 13 2.55 -1.56 -9.41
CA GLY A 13 2.95 -2.81 -10.03
C GLY A 13 2.47 -2.88 -11.48
N GLN A 14 3.24 -3.57 -12.32
CA GLN A 14 2.78 -3.91 -13.68
C GLN A 14 1.41 -4.61 -13.61
N LYS A 15 0.49 -4.14 -14.46
CA LYS A 15 -0.90 -4.63 -14.50
C LYS A 15 -0.96 -6.15 -14.63
N ILE A 16 -1.87 -6.75 -13.88
CA ILE A 16 -2.14 -8.19 -13.92
C ILE A 16 -3.20 -8.43 -14.99
N LEU A 17 -2.85 -9.21 -16.01
CA LEU A 17 -3.83 -9.61 -17.01
C LEU A 17 -4.77 -10.68 -16.43
N PRO A 18 -6.07 -10.64 -16.75
CA PRO A 18 -6.96 -11.75 -16.47
C PRO A 18 -6.44 -13.06 -17.10
N GLN A 19 -6.56 -14.17 -16.40
CA GLN A 19 -6.07 -15.50 -16.82
C GLN A 19 -7.07 -16.58 -16.38
N GLU A 20 -7.55 -17.39 -17.32
CA GLU A 20 -8.33 -18.59 -17.00
C GLU A 20 -7.37 -19.78 -16.86
N TYR A 21 -7.69 -20.76 -16.00
CA TYR A 21 -6.92 -22.01 -15.89
C TYR A 21 -6.81 -22.72 -17.24
N ARG A 22 -7.88 -22.67 -18.03
CA ARG A 22 -7.91 -23.17 -19.41
C ARG A 22 -8.42 -22.10 -20.34
N GLU A 23 -7.49 -21.48 -21.05
CA GLU A 23 -7.81 -20.40 -21.96
C GLU A 23 -7.72 -20.83 -23.43
N SER A 24 -8.76 -20.50 -24.20
CA SER A 24 -8.72 -20.65 -25.66
C SER A 24 -7.84 -19.55 -26.28
N GLN A 25 -7.13 -19.87 -27.36
CA GLN A 25 -6.24 -18.92 -28.05
C GLN A 25 -6.96 -17.63 -28.51
N LYS A 26 -8.28 -17.68 -28.75
CA LYS A 26 -9.10 -16.52 -29.14
C LYS A 26 -9.29 -15.50 -28.02
N LYS A 27 -9.27 -15.94 -26.75
CA LYS A 27 -9.46 -15.07 -25.57
C LYS A 27 -8.16 -14.40 -25.11
N TYR A 28 -7.02 -14.88 -25.60
CA TYR A 28 -5.70 -14.49 -25.14
C TYR A 28 -5.34 -13.01 -25.42
N PHE A 29 -5.83 -12.45 -26.52
CA PHE A 29 -5.41 -11.13 -27.00
C PHE A 29 -6.32 -9.99 -26.53
N GLY A 30 -5.72 -8.83 -26.24
CA GLY A 30 -6.45 -7.58 -26.01
C GLY A 30 -7.06 -7.42 -24.61
N LYS A 31 -6.61 -8.19 -23.62
CA LYS A 31 -7.17 -8.11 -22.27
C LYS A 31 -6.80 -6.79 -21.58
N LYS A 32 -7.79 -6.19 -20.91
CA LYS A 32 -7.56 -5.07 -19.99
C LYS A 32 -6.89 -5.61 -18.72
N GLY A 33 -5.74 -5.07 -18.37
CA GLY A 33 -5.05 -5.42 -17.12
C GLY A 33 -5.67 -4.73 -15.90
N MET A 34 -5.64 -5.44 -14.76
CA MET A 34 -6.01 -4.94 -13.44
C MET A 34 -4.82 -4.28 -12.76
N SER A 35 -5.06 -3.17 -12.08
CA SER A 35 -4.01 -2.36 -11.46
C SER A 35 -3.75 -2.84 -10.03
N ILE A 36 -2.49 -2.85 -9.63
CA ILE A 36 -2.10 -3.08 -8.23
C ILE A 36 -1.21 -1.94 -7.76
N PHE A 37 -1.51 -1.40 -6.59
CA PHE A 37 -0.68 -0.42 -5.93
C PHE A 37 -0.02 -1.06 -4.72
N ILE A 38 1.28 -0.81 -4.52
CA ILE A 38 2.05 -1.43 -3.45
C ILE A 38 2.76 -0.38 -2.62
N GLY A 39 2.75 -0.58 -1.30
CA GLY A 39 3.55 0.15 -0.33
C GLY A 39 4.32 -0.84 0.53
N SER A 40 5.64 -0.70 0.57
CA SER A 40 6.52 -1.55 1.38
C SER A 40 7.24 -0.72 2.42
N PHE A 41 7.20 -1.17 3.67
CA PHE A 41 7.75 -0.49 4.83
C PHE A 41 8.92 -1.29 5.40
N VAL A 42 9.93 -0.59 5.88
CA VAL A 42 11.08 -1.13 6.62
C VAL A 42 11.31 -0.27 7.84
N TRP A 43 11.40 -0.90 9.02
CA TRP A 43 11.73 -0.20 10.25
C TRP A 43 12.77 -0.95 11.08
N LYS A 44 13.44 -0.21 11.96
CA LYS A 44 14.46 -0.74 12.85
C LYS A 44 13.79 -1.25 14.13
N ASN A 45 14.05 -2.49 14.52
CA ASN A 45 13.70 -2.96 15.86
C ASN A 45 14.90 -2.79 16.78
N ASP A 46 14.63 -2.48 18.04
CA ASP A 46 15.66 -2.59 19.07
C ASP A 46 15.76 -4.04 19.54
N SER A 47 16.96 -4.60 19.57
CA SER A 47 17.21 -5.94 20.08
C SER A 47 18.49 -5.89 20.89
N LEU A 48 18.35 -5.67 22.19
CA LEU A 48 19.44 -5.92 23.13
C LEU A 48 19.62 -7.43 23.25
N ILE A 49 20.52 -8.01 22.45
CA ILE A 49 20.98 -9.36 22.72
C ILE A 49 22.01 -9.27 23.83
N SER A 50 21.64 -9.66 25.05
CA SER A 50 22.64 -9.93 26.09
C SER A 50 23.30 -11.27 25.76
N LEU A 51 24.48 -11.24 25.14
CA LEU A 51 25.34 -12.42 25.13
C LEU A 51 25.88 -12.60 26.54
N ALA A 52 25.27 -13.51 27.31
CA ALA A 52 25.88 -14.03 28.52
C ALA A 52 27.14 -14.80 28.12
N THR A 53 28.30 -14.16 28.24
CA THR A 53 29.60 -14.82 28.23
C THR A 53 30.21 -14.60 29.60
N ASP A 54 30.71 -15.68 30.22
CA ASP A 54 31.10 -15.78 31.63
C ASP A 54 32.28 -14.87 32.07
N SER A 55 32.70 -13.90 31.25
CA SER A 55 33.67 -12.88 31.65
C SER A 55 33.59 -11.69 30.68
N ALA A 56 33.24 -10.52 31.22
CA ALA A 56 33.01 -9.23 30.54
C ALA A 56 31.75 -9.14 29.67
N VAL A 57 30.75 -8.39 30.16
CA VAL A 57 29.55 -8.01 29.40
C VAL A 57 29.96 -7.07 28.26
N ALA A 58 30.17 -7.62 27.07
CA ALA A 58 30.23 -6.84 25.84
C ALA A 58 28.80 -6.65 25.32
N THR A 59 28.19 -5.50 25.61
CA THR A 59 26.92 -5.09 24.99
C THR A 59 27.17 -4.76 23.52
N SER A 60 27.03 -5.75 22.63
CA SER A 60 26.98 -5.50 21.19
C SER A 60 25.54 -5.23 20.79
N SER A 61 25.24 -3.97 20.44
CA SER A 61 23.93 -3.57 19.92
C SER A 61 23.79 -4.04 18.47
N THR A 62 23.26 -5.26 18.27
CA THR A 62 22.86 -5.75 16.95
C THR A 62 21.47 -5.24 16.60
N TYR A 63 21.36 -4.46 15.54
CA TYR A 63 20.08 -3.98 15.05
C TYR A 63 19.43 -5.00 14.13
N THR A 64 18.15 -5.26 14.33
CA THR A 64 17.33 -6.05 13.40
C THR A 64 16.37 -5.13 12.66
N PHE A 65 16.01 -5.49 11.43
CA PHE A 65 15.04 -4.75 10.65
C PHE A 65 13.80 -5.60 10.42
N SER A 66 12.64 -4.99 10.60
CA SER A 66 11.35 -5.54 10.23
C SER A 66 10.90 -4.96 8.90
N THR A 67 10.07 -5.70 8.19
CA THR A 67 9.46 -5.24 6.95
C THR A 67 8.03 -5.75 6.84
N GLN A 68 7.17 -4.91 6.28
CA GLN A 68 5.79 -5.25 5.94
C GLN A 68 5.42 -4.56 4.63
N SER A 69 4.79 -5.31 3.73
CA SER A 69 4.25 -4.79 2.48
C SER A 69 2.73 -4.89 2.47
N TYR A 70 2.11 -3.98 1.74
CA TYR A 70 0.67 -3.90 1.51
C TYR A 70 0.43 -3.75 0.02
N ILE A 71 -0.51 -4.52 -0.51
CA ILE A 71 -0.99 -4.40 -1.88
C ILE A 71 -2.47 -4.05 -1.85
N VAL A 72 -2.85 -3.09 -2.69
CA VAL A 72 -4.25 -2.79 -2.99
C VAL A 72 -4.51 -3.15 -4.45
N ALA A 73 -5.40 -4.12 -4.67
CA ALA A 73 -5.87 -4.51 -5.99
C ALA A 73 -7.05 -3.64 -6.41
N LEU A 74 -6.96 -3.01 -7.58
CA LEU A 74 -7.91 -2.04 -8.09
C LEU A 74 -8.48 -2.49 -9.44
N THR A 75 -9.80 -2.70 -9.48
CA THR A 75 -10.50 -3.23 -10.66
C THR A 75 -10.49 -2.26 -11.85
N ASN A 76 -10.54 -0.95 -11.60
CA ASN A 76 -10.69 0.08 -12.64
C ASN A 76 -9.82 1.34 -12.44
N ALA A 77 -8.63 1.23 -11.83
CA ALA A 77 -7.76 2.39 -11.68
C ALA A 77 -7.06 2.77 -13.00
N ALA A 78 -7.12 4.06 -13.32
CA ALA A 78 -6.41 4.66 -14.45
C ALA A 78 -4.92 4.94 -14.12
N GLN A 79 -4.51 4.72 -12.87
CA GLN A 79 -3.17 5.03 -12.32
C GLN A 79 -2.87 6.53 -12.36
N THR A 80 -3.91 7.33 -12.13
CA THR A 80 -3.83 8.78 -11.99
C THR A 80 -3.23 9.17 -10.63
N GLU A 81 -2.91 10.44 -10.46
CA GLU A 81 -2.53 11.00 -9.16
C GLU A 81 -3.57 10.71 -8.07
N ILE A 82 -4.87 10.85 -8.39
CA ILE A 82 -5.96 10.61 -7.44
C ILE A 82 -5.99 9.13 -7.03
N ASP A 83 -5.82 8.22 -7.99
CA ASP A 83 -5.73 6.78 -7.70
C ASP A 83 -4.54 6.50 -6.76
N THR A 84 -3.39 7.13 -7.02
CA THR A 84 -2.17 7.00 -6.24
C THR A 84 -2.35 7.48 -4.80
N LEU A 85 -2.90 8.69 -4.62
CA LEU A 85 -3.12 9.28 -3.30
C LEU A 85 -4.13 8.46 -2.49
N SER A 86 -5.23 8.04 -3.13
CA SER A 86 -6.29 7.26 -2.47
C SER A 86 -5.80 5.87 -2.07
N ALA A 87 -5.10 5.16 -2.96
CA ALA A 87 -4.52 3.86 -2.62
C ALA A 87 -3.39 3.98 -1.58
N GLY A 88 -2.60 5.06 -1.64
CA GLY A 88 -1.59 5.38 -0.66
C GLY A 88 -2.16 5.62 0.74
N GLU A 89 -3.26 6.39 0.84
CA GLU A 89 -3.95 6.62 2.11
C GLU A 89 -4.44 5.31 2.74
N LEU A 90 -5.04 4.41 1.97
CA LEU A 90 -5.51 3.12 2.49
C LEU A 90 -4.37 2.29 3.09
N ILE A 91 -3.24 2.25 2.38
CA ILE A 91 -2.05 1.54 2.85
C ILE A 91 -1.52 2.19 4.12
N LEU A 92 -1.42 3.52 4.16
CA LEU A 92 -0.95 4.25 5.34
C LEU A 92 -1.88 4.06 6.54
N LYS A 93 -3.19 4.11 6.33
CA LYS A 93 -4.21 3.86 7.36
C LYS A 93 -4.06 2.46 7.95
N GLN A 94 -3.88 1.44 7.11
CA GLN A 94 -3.67 0.08 7.60
C GLN A 94 -2.31 -0.07 8.30
N PHE A 95 -1.24 0.47 7.72
CA PHE A 95 0.09 0.44 8.33
C PHE A 95 0.08 1.10 9.72
N ARG A 96 -0.62 2.22 9.85
CA ARG A 96 -0.80 2.93 11.11
C ARG A 96 -1.53 2.10 12.16
N ALA A 97 -2.57 1.39 11.74
CA ALA A 97 -3.32 0.49 12.63
C ALA A 97 -2.47 -0.71 13.08
N ASP A 98 -1.66 -1.27 12.18
CA ASP A 98 -0.80 -2.42 12.47
C ASP A 98 0.40 -2.05 13.35
N TYR A 99 0.97 -0.87 13.16
CA TYR A 99 2.21 -0.43 13.80
C TYR A 99 2.08 0.98 14.39
N PRO A 100 1.23 1.17 15.43
CA PRO A 100 0.96 2.49 16.02
C PRO A 100 2.16 3.13 16.72
N HIS A 101 3.22 2.36 16.98
CA HIS A 101 4.49 2.85 17.53
C HIS A 101 5.33 3.63 16.52
N ILE A 102 5.11 3.41 15.22
CA ILE A 102 5.77 4.18 14.16
C ILE A 102 5.01 5.50 13.99
N LYS A 103 5.73 6.59 14.22
CA LYS A 103 5.21 7.96 14.19
C LYS A 103 5.79 8.78 13.06
N LYS A 104 6.95 8.40 12.54
CA LYS A 104 7.63 9.15 11.48
C LYS A 104 7.83 8.30 10.24
N LEU A 105 7.64 8.91 9.09
CA LEU A 105 7.73 8.25 7.80
C LEU A 105 8.69 8.97 6.86
N HIS A 106 9.63 8.22 6.33
CA HIS A 106 10.40 8.59 5.15
C HIS A 106 9.76 7.89 3.96
N LYS A 107 9.22 8.65 3.01
CA LYS A 107 8.51 8.10 1.85
C LYS A 107 9.33 8.26 0.58
N ARG A 108 9.43 7.17 -0.17
CA ARG A 108 10.02 7.14 -1.49
C ARG A 108 9.02 6.64 -2.51
N THR A 109 9.02 7.22 -3.71
CA THR A 109 8.23 6.73 -4.85
C THR A 109 9.14 6.50 -6.05
N ASP A 110 8.60 5.93 -7.12
CA ASP A 110 9.23 6.09 -8.43
C ASP A 110 9.08 7.56 -8.91
N ASN A 111 9.73 7.90 -10.02
CA ASN A 111 9.61 9.21 -10.65
C ASN A 111 8.61 9.18 -11.82
N ALA A 112 7.50 8.46 -11.66
CA ALA A 112 6.42 8.49 -12.65
C ALA A 112 5.54 9.73 -12.48
N SER A 113 4.87 10.12 -13.57
CA SER A 113 4.08 11.35 -13.62
C SER A 113 2.92 11.40 -12.62
N ASN A 114 2.41 10.25 -12.20
CA ASN A 114 1.33 10.13 -11.22
C ASN A 114 1.79 10.32 -9.75
N PHE A 115 3.10 10.45 -9.50
CA PHE A 115 3.67 10.86 -8.22
C PHE A 115 4.27 12.27 -8.25
N SER A 116 4.38 12.88 -9.43
CA SER A 116 5.17 14.09 -9.66
C SER A 116 4.35 15.36 -9.87
N SER A 117 3.04 15.33 -9.58
CA SER A 117 2.22 16.54 -9.66
C SER A 117 2.64 17.55 -8.57
N HIS A 118 2.39 18.84 -8.83
CA HIS A 118 2.67 19.91 -7.87
C HIS A 118 1.87 19.77 -6.56
N GLY A 119 0.67 19.17 -6.62
CA GLY A 119 -0.21 18.99 -5.45
C GLY A 119 0.07 17.70 -4.66
N THR A 120 0.71 16.71 -5.28
CA THR A 120 0.90 15.38 -4.66
C THR A 120 1.67 15.45 -3.33
N PRO A 121 2.80 16.17 -3.20
CA PRO A 121 3.53 16.25 -1.93
C PRO A 121 2.70 16.87 -0.79
N GLU A 122 1.92 17.90 -1.10
CA GLU A 122 1.07 18.58 -0.12
C GLU A 122 -0.09 17.68 0.32
N ALA A 123 -0.75 17.03 -0.63
CA ALA A 123 -1.82 16.08 -0.33
C ALA A 123 -1.32 14.90 0.52
N GLU A 124 -0.14 14.36 0.22
CA GLU A 124 0.48 13.30 1.03
C GLU A 124 0.79 13.75 2.45
N LYS A 125 1.27 14.99 2.62
CA LYS A 125 1.50 15.57 3.94
C LYS A 125 0.20 15.67 4.73
N VAL A 126 -0.87 16.20 4.14
CA VAL A 126 -2.20 16.29 4.77
C VAL A 126 -2.75 14.90 5.14
N ILE A 127 -2.58 13.90 4.27
CA ILE A 127 -2.97 12.51 4.56
C ILE A 127 -2.19 11.98 5.77
N CYS A 128 -0.88 12.20 5.83
CA CYS A 128 -0.06 11.74 6.96
C CYS A 128 -0.44 12.44 8.27
N GLU A 129 -0.66 13.76 8.25
CA GLU A 129 -1.12 14.53 9.41
C GLU A 129 -2.45 14.00 9.95
N ARG A 130 -3.43 13.73 9.07
CA ARG A 130 -4.72 13.13 9.45
C ARG A 130 -4.59 11.74 10.08
N LEU A 131 -3.53 10.99 9.75
CA LEU A 131 -3.25 9.66 10.29
C LEU A 131 -2.32 9.67 11.51
N ASP A 132 -1.96 10.84 12.04
CA ASP A 132 -0.97 10.99 13.13
C ASP A 132 0.38 10.34 12.76
N ILE A 133 0.85 10.64 11.54
CA ILE A 133 2.16 10.28 11.01
C ILE A 133 2.88 11.56 10.57
N ASP A 134 4.10 11.76 11.05
CA ASP A 134 4.99 12.85 10.62
C ASP A 134 5.76 12.45 9.36
N LEU A 135 5.47 13.10 8.23
CA LEU A 135 6.14 12.86 6.95
C LEU A 135 7.46 13.65 6.90
N ILE A 136 8.58 12.98 7.22
CA ILE A 136 9.89 13.62 7.39
C ILE A 136 10.56 13.92 6.05
N THR A 137 10.58 12.94 5.16
CA THR A 137 11.15 13.10 3.82
C THR A 137 10.25 12.49 2.77
N ARG A 138 10.24 13.12 1.59
CA ARG A 138 9.61 12.61 0.38
C ARG A 138 10.62 12.64 -0.76
N ASP A 139 11.03 11.47 -1.20
CA ASP A 139 12.10 11.30 -2.19
C ASP A 139 11.61 10.57 -3.45
N TYR A 140 12.25 10.82 -4.58
CA TYR A 140 12.04 10.08 -5.82
C TYR A 140 13.18 9.08 -6.05
N SER A 141 12.85 7.93 -6.64
CA SER A 141 13.85 6.95 -7.07
C SER A 141 14.52 7.39 -8.37
N GLU A 142 15.85 7.32 -8.41
CA GLU A 142 16.65 7.58 -9.61
C GLU A 142 16.37 6.56 -10.72
N VAL A 143 16.37 7.03 -11.98
CA VAL A 143 15.92 6.31 -13.20
C VAL A 143 16.65 4.97 -13.46
N GLN A 144 17.76 4.68 -12.77
CA GLN A 144 18.60 3.50 -13.03
C GLN A 144 19.08 2.71 -11.80
N LYS A 145 18.63 3.04 -10.58
CA LYS A 145 18.95 2.23 -9.39
C LYS A 145 17.93 1.09 -9.28
N GLY A 146 18.27 -0.03 -9.90
CA GLY A 146 17.38 -1.15 -10.21
C GLY A 146 16.51 -1.72 -9.10
N ARG A 147 15.49 -2.48 -9.56
CA ARG A 147 14.52 -3.33 -8.85
C ARG A 147 14.33 -3.00 -7.37
N ASP A 148 13.26 -2.25 -7.11
CA ASP A 148 12.88 -1.89 -5.76
C ASP A 148 12.30 -3.08 -4.95
N ILE A 149 12.14 -2.91 -3.64
CA ILE A 149 11.43 -3.87 -2.78
C ILE A 149 10.03 -4.16 -3.32
N CYS A 150 9.34 -3.16 -3.89
CA CYS A 150 8.04 -3.31 -4.51
C CYS A 150 8.05 -4.28 -5.70
N ASP A 151 9.06 -4.21 -6.57
CA ASP A 151 9.24 -5.15 -7.69
C ASP A 151 9.42 -6.60 -7.20
N ARG A 152 10.23 -6.78 -6.15
CA ARG A 152 10.48 -8.10 -5.55
C ARG A 152 9.19 -8.71 -5.01
N VAL A 153 8.43 -7.92 -4.24
CA VAL A 153 7.15 -8.36 -3.65
C VAL A 153 6.14 -8.68 -4.76
N CYS A 154 6.03 -7.85 -5.79
CA CYS A 154 5.19 -8.11 -6.95
C CYS A 154 5.58 -9.40 -7.68
N GLY A 155 6.87 -9.69 -7.81
CA GLY A 155 7.36 -10.95 -8.40
C GLY A 155 6.92 -12.19 -7.61
N VAL A 156 7.03 -12.15 -6.28
CA VAL A 156 6.57 -13.24 -5.40
C VAL A 156 5.06 -13.39 -5.47
N ALA A 157 4.32 -12.29 -5.43
CA ALA A 157 2.86 -12.25 -5.59
C ALA A 157 2.38 -12.88 -6.90
N LYS A 158 3.01 -12.54 -8.02
CA LYS A 158 2.71 -13.15 -9.33
C LYS A 158 2.94 -14.66 -9.34
N ASN A 159 4.01 -15.15 -8.72
CA ASN A 159 4.25 -16.58 -8.63
C ASN A 159 3.21 -17.31 -7.76
N ARG A 160 2.77 -16.67 -6.67
CA ARG A 160 1.72 -17.24 -5.82
C ARG A 160 0.39 -17.36 -6.56
N MET A 161 -0.03 -16.31 -7.26
CA MET A 161 -1.25 -16.33 -8.09
C MET A 161 -1.17 -17.38 -9.21
N ARG A 162 -0.02 -17.52 -9.89
CA ARG A 162 0.18 -18.58 -10.90
C ARG A 162 -0.02 -19.98 -10.31
N SER A 163 0.44 -20.20 -9.08
CA SER A 163 0.26 -21.48 -8.39
C SER A 163 -1.22 -21.73 -8.08
N TRP A 164 -1.95 -20.68 -7.67
CA TRP A 164 -3.40 -20.75 -7.45
C TRP A 164 -4.17 -21.07 -8.74
N ILE A 165 -3.85 -20.40 -9.86
CA ILE A 165 -4.44 -20.69 -11.17
C ILE A 165 -4.18 -22.15 -11.58
N ALA A 166 -2.96 -22.65 -11.37
CA ALA A 166 -2.60 -24.03 -11.71
C ALA A 166 -3.42 -25.10 -10.95
N THR A 167 -4.14 -24.73 -9.89
CA THR A 167 -5.06 -25.63 -9.18
C THR A 167 -6.49 -25.65 -9.75
N GLY A 168 -6.74 -24.97 -10.86
CA GLY A 168 -8.04 -24.98 -11.53
C GLY A 168 -8.87 -23.71 -11.36
N ASN A 169 -8.30 -22.64 -10.77
CA ASN A 169 -9.00 -21.38 -10.54
C ASN A 169 -8.73 -20.37 -11.66
N ASP A 170 -9.69 -19.47 -11.86
CA ASP A 170 -9.59 -18.38 -12.81
C ASP A 170 -9.30 -17.06 -12.09
N LEU A 171 -8.43 -16.23 -12.67
CA LEU A 171 -8.07 -14.90 -12.20
C LEU A 171 -8.69 -13.87 -13.15
N LEU A 172 -9.85 -13.34 -12.81
CA LEU A 172 -10.65 -12.47 -13.68
C LEU A 172 -10.84 -11.06 -13.12
N ASN A 173 -10.87 -10.92 -11.80
CA ASN A 173 -11.17 -9.67 -11.11
C ASN A 173 -10.22 -9.43 -9.90
N ALA A 174 -10.37 -8.28 -9.23
CA ALA A 174 -9.51 -7.92 -8.11
C ALA A 174 -9.70 -8.82 -6.86
N HIS A 175 -10.89 -9.39 -6.65
CA HIS A 175 -11.11 -10.39 -5.61
C HIS A 175 -10.31 -11.66 -5.89
N ASP A 176 -10.28 -12.11 -7.16
CA ASP A 176 -9.46 -13.27 -7.55
C ASP A 176 -7.96 -13.00 -7.36
N ILE A 177 -7.51 -11.75 -7.57
CA ILE A 177 -6.13 -11.35 -7.23
C ILE A 177 -5.87 -11.54 -5.73
N LYS A 178 -6.79 -11.07 -4.88
CA LYS A 178 -6.68 -11.24 -3.42
C LYS A 178 -6.64 -12.71 -3.01
N GLU A 179 -7.61 -13.49 -3.47
CA GLU A 179 -7.67 -14.93 -3.19
C GLU A 179 -6.43 -15.66 -3.69
N GLY A 180 -5.98 -15.35 -4.90
CA GLY A 180 -4.78 -15.93 -5.49
C GLY A 180 -3.50 -15.58 -4.74
N MET A 181 -3.40 -14.37 -4.15
CA MET A 181 -2.26 -14.00 -3.30
C MET A 181 -2.34 -14.60 -1.88
N GLU A 182 -3.53 -14.82 -1.35
CA GLU A 182 -3.78 -15.44 -0.03
C GLU A 182 -3.74 -16.98 -0.08
N TYR A 183 -3.77 -17.58 -1.28
CA TYR A 183 -3.65 -19.02 -1.49
C TYR A 183 -2.48 -19.66 -0.71
N ALA A 184 -2.66 -20.88 -0.21
CA ALA A 184 -1.64 -21.66 0.51
C ALA A 184 -0.94 -20.90 1.67
N GLY A 185 -1.72 -20.18 2.47
CA GLY A 185 -1.25 -19.44 3.65
C GLY A 185 -0.66 -18.06 3.33
N GLY A 186 -0.85 -17.56 2.12
CA GLY A 186 -0.41 -16.24 1.69
C GLY A 186 1.10 -16.07 1.54
N ILE A 187 1.53 -14.81 1.52
CA ILE A 187 2.92 -14.42 1.37
C ILE A 187 3.38 -13.76 2.67
N LYS A 188 4.52 -14.22 3.18
CA LYS A 188 5.10 -13.69 4.43
C LYS A 188 5.29 -12.17 4.32
N ASN A 189 4.89 -11.45 5.36
CA ASN A 189 5.00 -9.99 5.47
C ASN A 189 4.29 -9.23 4.33
N LEU A 190 3.25 -9.81 3.75
CA LEU A 190 2.42 -9.16 2.75
C LEU A 190 0.95 -9.22 3.19
N LYS A 191 0.28 -8.08 3.12
CA LYS A 191 -1.16 -7.93 3.29
C LYS A 191 -1.76 -7.45 1.98
N ILE A 192 -2.92 -7.98 1.60
CA ILE A 192 -3.62 -7.56 0.38
C ILE A 192 -5.07 -7.17 0.69
N ALA A 193 -5.52 -6.09 0.05
CA ALA A 193 -6.91 -5.66 0.05
C ALA A 193 -7.39 -5.42 -1.39
N VAL A 194 -8.71 -5.46 -1.56
CA VAL A 194 -9.39 -5.03 -2.79
C VAL A 194 -10.00 -3.67 -2.55
N ALA A 195 -9.87 -2.80 -3.54
CA ALA A 195 -10.42 -1.46 -3.54
C ALA A 195 -11.14 -1.19 -4.87
N GLU A 196 -12.21 -0.43 -4.80
CA GLU A 196 -12.92 0.08 -5.97
C GLU A 196 -12.91 1.60 -5.94
N VAL A 197 -12.64 2.20 -7.09
CA VAL A 197 -12.71 3.66 -7.26
C VAL A 197 -14.17 4.01 -7.53
N ILE A 198 -14.79 4.79 -6.65
CA ILE A 198 -16.16 5.27 -6.83
C ILE A 198 -16.13 6.47 -7.80
N PRO A 199 -16.76 6.41 -8.98
CA PRO A 199 -16.77 7.54 -9.91
C PRO A 199 -17.66 8.68 -9.38
N GLY A 200 -17.15 9.92 -9.38
CA GLY A 200 -17.98 11.13 -9.16
C GLY A 200 -18.02 11.72 -7.75
N ALA A 201 -17.12 11.35 -6.84
CA ALA A 201 -16.95 12.11 -5.59
C ALA A 201 -16.13 13.39 -5.88
N ASP A 202 -16.80 14.54 -5.88
CA ASP A 202 -16.17 15.84 -6.10
C ASP A 202 -15.11 16.19 -5.03
N LEU A 203 -14.22 17.09 -5.46
CA LEU A 203 -12.88 17.50 -4.99
C LEU A 203 -12.59 17.76 -3.48
N TYR A 204 -13.45 17.38 -2.54
CA TYR A 204 -13.25 17.70 -1.11
C TYR A 204 -13.12 16.49 -0.18
N LEU A 205 -13.22 15.28 -0.72
CA LEU A 205 -13.06 14.02 0.02
C LEU A 205 -12.12 13.13 -0.80
N LEU A 206 -10.94 12.83 -0.26
CA LEU A 206 -10.15 11.70 -0.78
C LEU A 206 -11.08 10.48 -0.73
N TYR A 207 -11.51 10.03 -1.92
CA TYR A 207 -12.62 9.13 -2.18
C TYR A 207 -12.80 8.03 -1.12
N GLU A 208 -14.04 7.80 -0.67
CA GLU A 208 -14.36 6.63 0.13
C GLU A 208 -14.02 5.36 -0.64
N ILE A 209 -12.95 4.69 -0.22
CA ILE A 209 -12.68 3.32 -0.62
C ILE A 209 -13.02 2.43 0.57
N ILE A 210 -14.00 1.53 0.40
CA ILE A 210 -14.33 0.52 1.41
C ILE A 210 -13.16 -0.46 1.50
N PHE A 211 -12.48 -0.42 2.64
CA PHE A 211 -11.39 -1.31 2.99
C PHE A 211 -11.93 -2.44 3.87
N LYS A 212 -11.93 -3.68 3.36
CA LYS A 212 -12.14 -4.90 4.17
C LYS A 212 -10.87 -5.74 4.15
N MET A 213 -10.05 -5.64 5.18
CA MET A 213 -9.08 -6.68 5.51
C MET A 213 -9.67 -7.61 6.57
N ASN A 214 -9.53 -8.92 6.36
CA ASN A 214 -10.01 -9.94 7.28
C ASN A 214 -9.20 -9.91 8.60
N SER A 215 -9.62 -9.09 9.56
CA SER A 215 -10.05 -9.49 10.91
C SER A 215 -10.15 -8.26 11.81
N VAL A 216 -11.27 -8.21 12.55
CA VAL A 216 -11.85 -7.11 13.34
C VAL A 216 -12.64 -6.11 12.49
N GLU A 217 -13.95 -6.29 12.56
CA GLU A 217 -14.97 -5.34 12.10
C GLU A 217 -14.68 -3.93 12.62
N THR A 218 -14.64 -2.96 11.72
CA THR A 218 -15.23 -1.64 12.01
C THR A 218 -15.94 -1.16 10.76
N SER A 219 -17.22 -1.49 10.71
CA SER A 219 -18.23 -0.69 10.04
C SER A 219 -18.27 0.66 10.76
N SER A 220 -17.73 1.70 10.15
CA SER A 220 -18.02 3.08 10.54
C SER A 220 -18.22 3.86 9.28
N ILE A 221 -19.49 3.86 8.84
CA ILE A 221 -20.07 4.90 8.00
C ILE A 221 -19.90 6.19 8.77
N ILE A 222 -19.08 7.11 8.26
CA ILE A 222 -18.92 8.44 8.85
C ILE A 222 -19.91 9.35 8.12
N THR A 223 -21.09 9.51 8.71
CA THR A 223 -21.96 10.65 8.44
C THR A 223 -21.60 11.74 9.43
N HIS A 224 -21.10 12.90 8.99
CA HIS A 224 -21.16 14.10 9.85
C HIS A 224 -21.43 15.39 9.07
N GLU A 225 -22.51 16.03 9.55
CA GLU A 225 -22.87 17.44 9.65
C GLU A 225 -22.22 18.44 8.68
N GLN A 226 -23.11 19.08 7.92
CA GLN A 226 -22.86 20.34 7.25
C GLN A 226 -22.42 21.39 8.28
N LEU A 227 -21.24 21.96 8.07
CA LEU A 227 -20.90 23.28 8.61
C LEU A 227 -21.76 24.31 7.85
N GLU A 228 -22.79 24.81 8.51
CA GLU A 228 -23.48 26.04 8.09
C GLU A 228 -22.46 27.19 8.10
N VAL A 229 -22.17 27.73 6.92
CA VAL A 229 -21.54 29.04 6.79
C VAL A 229 -22.62 30.07 7.10
N SER A 230 -22.55 30.70 8.28
CA SER A 230 -23.41 31.84 8.59
C SER A 230 -23.05 33.00 7.67
N SER A 231 -23.97 33.33 6.78
CA SER A 231 -23.96 34.57 6.01
C SER A 231 -24.68 35.65 6.82
N ASP A 232 -23.93 36.48 7.52
CA ASP A 232 -24.32 37.78 8.09
C ASP A 232 -23.04 38.64 8.02
N ASP A 233 -22.95 39.87 7.51
CA ASP A 233 -23.94 40.90 7.18
C ASP A 233 -23.33 41.89 6.18
N GLU A 234 -24.21 42.55 5.42
CA GLU A 234 -23.96 43.73 4.59
C GLU A 234 -23.46 44.94 5.42
N LEU A 235 -22.55 45.72 4.84
CA LEU A 235 -22.67 47.18 4.60
C LEU A 235 -21.52 47.70 3.71
#